data_AF-A0A7R9C240-F1
#
_entry.id   AF-A0A7R9C240-F1
#
_cell.length_a   1.000
_cell.length_b   1.000
_cell.length_c   1.000
_cell.angle_alpha   90.00
_cell.angle_beta   90.00
_cell.angle_gamma   90.00
#
_symmetry.space_group_name_H-M   'P 1'
#
loop_
_entity.id
_entity.type
_entity.pdbx_description
1 polymer ?
#
loop_
_entity_poly.entity_id
_entity_poly.type
_entity_poly.pdbx_seq_one_letter_code
_entity_poly.pdbx_strand_id
1 'polypeptide(L)' 'MDGAPVRGESIPIRLFLAGYDLSPSMRDINKKFSVKYYLNLVLVDEEERRYFKQQ' A
#
# COMPACT_ATOMS: atom_id res chain seq x y z
N MET A 1 -8.10 10.45 -3.78
CA MET A 1 -9.22 10.82 -2.90
C MET A 1 -9.26 12.32 -2.96
N ASP A 2 -10.37 12.87 -3.41
CA ASP A 2 -10.44 14.30 -3.67
C ASP A 2 -10.87 15.01 -2.38
N GLY A 3 -10.12 16.04 -2.01
CA GLY A 3 -10.35 16.80 -0.79
C GLY A 3 -9.51 16.36 0.41
N ALA A 4 -9.25 17.31 1.30
CA ALA A 4 -8.53 17.08 2.55
C ALA A 4 -9.49 16.50 3.61
N PRO A 5 -9.15 15.36 4.25
CA PRO A 5 -9.99 14.81 5.30
C PRO A 5 -9.99 15.70 6.53
N VAL A 6 -11.11 15.76 7.26
CA VAL A 6 -11.17 16.47 8.55
C VAL A 6 -10.86 15.55 9.71
N ARG A 7 -10.41 16.14 10.82
CA ARG A 7 -10.05 15.38 12.02
C ARG A 7 -11.24 14.56 12.51
N GLY A 8 -11.04 13.25 12.64
CA GLY A 8 -12.05 12.32 13.12
C GLY A 8 -12.79 11.58 12.01
N GLU A 9 -12.53 11.90 10.74
CA GLU A 9 -13.06 11.11 9.63
C GLU A 9 -12.43 9.71 9.55
N SER A 10 -13.23 8.75 9.10
CA SER A 10 -12.81 7.38 8.86
C SER A 10 -13.22 6.98 7.44
N ILE A 11 -12.24 6.51 6.67
CA ILE A 11 -12.43 6.11 5.28
C ILE A 11 -12.28 4.59 5.19
N PRO A 12 -13.35 3.82 4.92
CA PRO A 12 -13.24 2.38 4.76
C PRO A 12 -12.55 2.04 3.43
N ILE A 13 -11.62 1.08 3.46
CA ILE A 13 -10.88 0.60 2.29
C ILE A 13 -11.17 -0.89 2.08
N ARG A 14 -11.47 -1.29 0.84
CA ARG A 14 -11.60 -2.69 0.45
C ARG A 14 -10.85 -2.94 -0.86
N LEU A 15 -9.93 -3.91 -0.83
CA LEU A 15 -9.13 -4.32 -1.98
C LEU A 15 -9.38 -5.80 -2.25
N PHE A 16 -9.92 -6.13 -3.42
CA PHE A 16 -10.19 -7.51 -3.81
C PHE A 16 -8.99 -8.09 -4.56
N LEU A 17 -8.31 -9.06 -3.94
CA LEU A 17 -7.08 -9.63 -4.51
C LEU A 17 -7.32 -10.55 -5.72
N ALA A 18 -8.52 -11.09 -5.87
CA ALA A 18 -8.86 -12.04 -6.95
C ALA A 18 -8.75 -11.45 -8.37
N GLY A 19 -8.78 -10.12 -8.50
CA GLY A 19 -8.60 -9.44 -9.79
C GLY A 19 -7.13 -9.20 -10.17
N TYR A 20 -6.17 -9.58 -9.33
CA TYR A 20 -4.75 -9.38 -9.57
C TYR A 20 -4.03 -10.72 -9.78
N ASP A 21 -3.11 -10.77 -10.73
CA ASP A 21 -2.22 -11.92 -10.94
C ASP A 21 -1.08 -11.88 -9.91
N LEU A 22 -1.38 -12.36 -8.70
CA LEU A 22 -0.45 -12.37 -7.58
C LEU A 22 0.15 -13.75 -7.39
N SER A 23 1.46 -13.79 -7.18
CA SER A 23 2.14 -14.96 -6.65
C SER A 23 2.09 -14.96 -5.11
N PRO A 24 2.30 -16.10 -4.45
CA PRO A 24 2.50 -16.13 -3.01
C PRO A 24 3.74 -15.34 -2.59
N SER A 25 3.77 -14.84 -1.36
CA SER A 25 5.01 -14.33 -0.77
C SER A 25 6.04 -15.46 -0.66
N MET A 26 7.26 -15.21 -1.13
CA MET A 26 8.35 -16.17 -1.16
C MET A 26 9.53 -15.62 -0.36
N ARG A 27 10.02 -16.39 0.61
CA ARG A 27 11.15 -15.98 1.45
C ARG A 27 12.37 -16.84 1.17
N ASP A 28 13.46 -16.17 0.80
CA ASP A 28 14.81 -16.75 0.69
C ASP A 28 14.87 -18.05 -0.13
N ILE A 29 14.18 -18.09 -1.28
CA ILE A 29 14.10 -19.27 -2.13
C ILE A 29 15.50 -19.68 -2.59
N ASN A 30 15.98 -20.79 -2.05
CA ASN A 30 17.34 -21.29 -2.23
C ASN A 30 18.42 -20.21 -2.00
N LYS A 31 18.18 -19.24 -1.12
CA LYS A 31 19.04 -18.06 -0.88
C LYS A 31 19.35 -17.21 -2.14
N LYS A 32 18.52 -17.31 -3.19
CA LYS A 32 18.72 -16.57 -4.44
C LYS A 32 17.81 -15.36 -4.56
N PHE A 33 16.56 -15.48 -4.11
CA PHE A 33 15.59 -14.39 -4.21
C PHE A 33 14.50 -14.49 -3.15
N SER A 34 13.74 -13.39 -3.01
CA SER A 34 12.50 -13.31 -2.26
C SER A 34 11.46 -12.55 -3.07
N VAL A 35 10.19 -12.89 -2.89
CA VAL A 35 9.03 -12.13 -3.39
C VAL A 35 8.26 -11.63 -2.17
N LYS A 36 8.12 -10.32 -2.03
CA LYS A 36 7.43 -9.70 -0.90
C LYS A 36 6.42 -8.69 -1.42
N TYR A 37 5.25 -8.69 -0.81
CA TYR A 37 4.19 -7.73 -1.07
C TYR A 37 4.03 -6.83 0.14
N TYR A 38 3.69 -5.57 -0.10
CA TYR A 38 3.55 -4.56 0.93
C TYR A 38 2.33 -3.70 0.64
N LEU A 39 1.67 -3.25 1.71
CA LEU A 39 0.73 -2.14 1.59
C LEU A 39 1.52 -0.85 1.78
N ASN A 40 1.51 0.02 0.78
CA ASN A 40 2.20 1.31 0.82
C ASN A 40 1.17 2.44 0.81
N LEU A 41 1.01 3.10 1.94
CA LEU A 41 0.20 4.31 2.06
C LEU A 41 1.02 5.51 1.61
N VAL A 42 0.49 6.25 0.64
CA VAL A 42 1.09 7.48 0.13
C VAL A 42 0.11 8.63 0.36
N LEU A 43 0.57 9.67 1.04
CA LEU A 43 -0.14 10.93 1.20
C LEU A 43 0.58 12.00 0.41
N VAL A 44 -0.17 12.85 -0.28
CA VAL A 44 0.34 14.03 -0.99
C VAL A 44 -0.40 15.23 -0.44
N ASP A 45 0.32 16.28 -0.07
CA ASP A 45 -0.27 17.53 0.39
C ASP A 45 -0.35 18.57 -0.74
N GLU A 46 -0.89 19.76 -0.43
CA GLU A 46 -1.05 20.87 -1.37
C GLU A 46 0.27 21.48 -1.86
N GLU A 47 1.37 21.21 -1.16
CA GLU A 47 2.73 21.64 -1.54
C GLU A 47 3.48 20.53 -2.33
N GLU A 48 2.77 19.50 -2.82
CA GLU A 48 3.33 18.34 -3.53
C GLU A 48 4.32 17.51 -2.68
N ARG A 49 4.30 17.65 -1.35
CA ARG A 49 5.13 16.83 -0.46
C ARG A 49 4.51 15.45 -0.30
N ARG A 50 5.36 14.42 -0.38
CA ARG A 50 4.94 13.02 -0.35
C ARG A 50 5.34 12.37 0.97
N TYR A 51 4.38 11.80 1.68
CA TYR A 51 4.57 11.04 2.91
C TYR A 51 4.26 9.58 2.67
N PHE A 52 5.14 8.69 3.16
CA PHE A 52 5.08 7.25 2.87
C PHE A 52 5.00 6.44 4.16
N LYS A 53 4.18 5.39 4.16
CA LYS A 53 4.15 4.37 5.21
C LYS A 53 3.96 2.98 4.60
N GLN A 54 4.91 2.09 4.88
CA GLN A 54 4.89 0.71 4.42
C GLN A 54 4.68 -0.24 5.62
N GLN A 55 3.89 -1.29 5.42
CA GLN A 55 3.73 -2.43 6.33
C GLN A 55 3.92 -3.75 5.59
#